data_AF-A0A9Q1IS18-F1
#
_entry.id   AF-A0A9Q1IS18-F1
#
_cell.length_a   1.000
_cell.length_b   1.000
_cell.length_c   1.000
_cell.angle_alpha   90.00
_cell.angle_beta   90.00
_cell.angle_gamma   90.00
#
_symmetry.space_group_name_H-M   'P 1'
#
loop_
_entity.id
_entity.type
_entity.pdbx_description
1 polymer ?
#
loop_
_entity_poly.entity_id
_entity_poly.type
_entity_poly.pdbx_seq_one_letter_code
_entity_poly.pdbx_strand_id
1 'polypeptide(L)'
;MWKRVTYLDMDTWLIAFLFVGAQFSYSFGYEGSGYAPYGDDEDARRYKGTPWCAPIKVKQGQVSCRTPRGEYYKNVMGTRCKIHCKKGYEMQGHPEVVCMASKHWSGNYACREVRCPKLTMPANGGYKCSDGSYYNSRCEYFCSPGYMLKGERTVTCTSTKAWTGGQSACVDVQPPVIKCPSVKDKTADPGKLTVRVTWDTPEGKDTADGILTDVILKGKPPGTHFTGGDHKMSYTVYDRAGNKASCRFSVRVRVRRCDPLTPPDNGYMKCDSDGDNYGATCEFTCTGGHDLQGSAARVCQHGLTWSGTETTCSPMNINVGVRTAAALLDQFYEKRRLLIISAPTAANHYYRFQMTNLQHAQCGLDLRHVTVVELVGIYPAQIGRIRHRIIPPGLAVQIRLLLQISNNNYNMVVIDKQGVDKMRYTYPITSAELFTTIDTFPQRKEEMVMQQQAGDTCQP
;
A
#
# COMPACT_ATOMS: atom_id res chain seq x y z
N MET A 1 40.45 2.85 29.95
CA MET A 1 41.90 3.11 29.90
C MET A 1 42.18 4.07 28.75
N TRP A 2 42.72 5.24 29.11
CA TRP A 2 43.52 6.22 28.33
C TRP A 2 43.07 6.58 26.89
N LYS A 3 42.50 7.76 26.65
CA LYS A 3 43.09 9.14 26.61
C LYS A 3 43.96 9.36 25.35
N ARG A 4 43.92 10.47 24.58
CA ARG A 4 43.25 11.80 24.67
C ARG A 4 43.81 12.69 23.53
N VAL A 5 43.18 13.88 23.33
CA VAL A 5 43.75 15.18 22.86
C VAL A 5 43.76 15.42 21.33
N THR A 6 43.25 16.50 20.72
CA THR A 6 42.56 17.79 21.08
C THR A 6 41.98 18.41 19.79
N TYR A 7 40.71 18.92 19.77
CA TYR A 7 40.23 20.33 19.89
C TYR A 7 40.59 21.25 18.70
N LEU A 8 39.62 21.73 17.88
CA LEU A 8 38.77 22.96 18.02
C LEU A 8 39.59 24.26 17.79
N ASP A 9 39.17 25.36 17.16
CA ASP A 9 37.92 25.82 16.55
C ASP A 9 38.22 27.14 15.79
N MET A 10 37.28 27.59 14.94
CA MET A 10 36.85 28.98 14.65
C MET A 10 37.81 30.15 14.27
N ASP A 11 37.43 30.77 13.14
CA ASP A 11 37.10 32.20 12.92
C ASP A 11 38.07 33.27 12.35
N THR A 12 37.55 33.91 11.30
CA THR A 12 37.54 35.35 10.95
C THR A 12 38.73 36.07 10.30
N TRP A 13 38.44 36.61 9.09
CA TRP A 13 38.72 37.94 8.53
C TRP A 13 39.97 38.73 8.97
N LEU A 14 40.83 39.12 8.02
CA LEU A 14 41.06 40.54 7.60
C LEU A 14 42.25 40.72 6.63
N ILE A 15 42.09 41.78 5.84
CA ILE A 15 42.93 42.41 4.82
C ILE A 15 44.30 42.87 5.35
N ALA A 16 45.37 42.78 4.54
CA ALA A 16 46.29 43.91 4.26
C ALA A 16 47.46 43.54 3.33
N PHE A 17 47.74 44.48 2.43
CA PHE A 17 48.92 44.62 1.57
C PHE A 17 50.25 44.37 2.29
N LEU A 18 51.26 43.87 1.55
CA LEU A 18 52.63 44.39 1.59
C LEU A 18 53.41 44.02 0.32
N PHE A 19 54.03 45.05 -0.25
CA PHE A 19 54.97 45.06 -1.36
C PHE A 19 56.32 44.40 -0.98
N VAL A 20 56.85 43.53 -1.84
CA VAL A 20 58.29 43.29 -2.09
C VAL A 20 58.35 42.79 -3.55
N GLY A 21 59.05 43.36 -4.53
CA GLY A 21 60.33 44.06 -4.48
C GLY A 21 61.46 43.10 -4.87
N ALA A 22 61.48 42.61 -6.12
CA ALA A 22 62.67 41.94 -6.66
C ALA A 22 62.75 42.12 -8.19
N GLN A 23 63.66 43.00 -8.58
CA GLN A 23 64.17 43.14 -9.94
C GLN A 23 64.89 41.86 -10.35
N PHE A 24 64.61 41.36 -11.56
CA PHE A 24 65.61 40.66 -12.35
C PHE A 24 65.63 41.26 -13.75
N SER A 25 66.74 41.95 -13.98
CA SER A 25 67.17 42.52 -15.25
C SER A 25 67.43 41.40 -16.26
N TYR A 26 66.76 41.44 -17.40
CA TYR A 26 67.30 40.88 -18.65
C TYR A 26 66.91 41.80 -19.80
N SER A 27 67.88 42.59 -20.22
CA SER A 27 67.83 43.45 -21.39
C SER A 27 67.99 42.58 -22.63
N PHE A 28 66.89 42.33 -23.34
CA PHE A 28 66.93 41.96 -24.76
C PHE A 28 66.56 43.20 -25.56
N GLY A 29 67.59 43.92 -26.02
CA GLY A 29 67.44 44.96 -27.02
C GLY A 29 67.47 44.35 -28.40
N TYR A 30 66.43 44.59 -29.21
CA TYR A 30 66.56 44.63 -30.67
C TYR A 30 65.58 45.62 -31.31
N GLU A 31 66.20 46.44 -32.17
CA GLU A 31 65.73 47.11 -33.39
C GLU A 31 64.37 47.81 -33.42
N GLY A 32 64.42 49.10 -33.07
CA GLY A 32 63.44 50.10 -33.45
C GLY A 32 64.09 51.26 -34.20
N SER A 33 63.87 51.26 -35.52
CA SER A 33 63.65 52.42 -36.40
C SER A 33 64.74 53.49 -36.51
N GLY A 34 65.35 53.53 -37.69
CA GLY A 34 66.39 54.47 -38.08
C GLY A 34 65.96 55.95 -38.11
N TYR A 35 66.93 56.78 -37.75
CA TYR A 35 66.98 58.21 -38.06
C TYR A 35 68.31 58.48 -38.77
N ALA A 36 68.23 58.66 -40.08
CA ALA A 36 69.12 59.44 -40.92
C ALA A 36 68.21 59.98 -42.06
N PRO A 37 68.38 61.20 -42.57
CA PRO A 37 69.68 61.83 -42.82
C PRO A 37 69.73 63.38 -42.65
N TYR A 38 70.94 63.94 -42.63
CA TYR A 38 71.22 65.18 -43.36
C TYR A 38 72.40 64.86 -44.27
N GLY A 39 72.07 64.61 -45.54
CA GLY A 39 72.99 64.63 -46.67
C GLY A 39 72.51 65.75 -47.58
N ASP A 40 73.43 66.62 -47.94
CA ASP A 40 73.23 67.73 -48.86
C ASP A 40 72.92 67.23 -50.28
N ASP A 41 72.39 68.19 -51.04
CA ASP A 41 72.34 68.30 -52.49
C ASP A 41 71.21 67.60 -53.27
N GLU A 42 70.36 68.49 -53.80
CA GLU A 42 69.72 68.45 -55.12
C GLU A 42 68.82 67.26 -55.46
N ASP A 43 67.50 67.43 -55.26
CA ASP A 43 66.55 67.40 -56.41
C ASP A 43 65.15 67.90 -56.01
N ALA A 44 64.99 69.21 -55.92
CA ALA A 44 63.69 69.85 -55.83
C ALA A 44 63.08 70.00 -57.22
N ARG A 45 62.52 68.92 -57.79
CA ARG A 45 61.54 69.03 -58.88
C ARG A 45 60.77 67.72 -59.12
N ARG A 46 59.44 67.82 -58.96
CA ARG A 46 58.35 66.96 -59.49
C ARG A 46 57.66 65.99 -58.52
N TYR A 47 57.08 66.54 -57.44
CA TYR A 47 55.85 65.95 -56.86
C TYR A 47 54.63 66.63 -57.46
N LYS A 48 53.96 65.98 -58.44
CA LYS A 48 52.66 66.42 -58.96
C LYS A 48 51.56 65.98 -57.98
N GLY A 49 50.85 66.97 -57.43
CA GLY A 49 49.66 66.82 -56.58
C GLY A 49 49.82 67.55 -55.26
N THR A 50 48.95 68.51 -54.94
CA THR A 50 48.89 69.13 -53.60
C THR A 50 47.77 68.46 -52.81
N PRO A 51 48.01 67.99 -51.57
CA PRO A 51 46.96 67.39 -50.74
C PRO A 51 45.79 68.37 -50.55
N TRP A 52 44.57 67.96 -50.91
CA TRP A 52 43.39 68.83 -50.93
C TRP A 52 42.39 68.53 -49.81
N CYS A 53 42.17 67.26 -49.50
CA CYS A 53 41.33 66.80 -48.38
C CYS A 53 42.19 66.24 -47.23
N ALA A 54 41.67 66.26 -46.01
CA ALA A 54 42.34 65.61 -44.87
C ALA A 54 42.54 64.10 -45.11
N PRO A 55 43.66 63.49 -44.66
CA PRO A 55 43.88 62.06 -44.79
C PRO A 55 42.77 61.24 -44.14
N ILE A 56 42.23 60.26 -44.85
CA ILE A 56 41.21 59.36 -44.30
C ILE A 56 41.85 58.45 -43.25
N LYS A 57 41.37 58.54 -42.00
CA LYS A 57 41.70 57.61 -40.91
C LYS A 57 40.44 56.81 -40.54
N VAL A 58 40.31 55.59 -41.06
CA VAL A 58 39.21 54.69 -40.68
C VAL A 58 39.64 53.82 -39.50
N LYS A 59 38.95 53.96 -38.37
CA LYS A 59 39.12 53.05 -37.23
C LYS A 59 38.57 51.67 -37.60
N GLN A 60 39.36 50.61 -37.43
CA GLN A 60 38.99 49.21 -37.73
C GLN A 60 38.55 48.96 -39.19
N GLY A 61 39.18 49.65 -40.15
CA GLY A 61 39.00 49.42 -41.58
C GLY A 61 40.26 49.72 -42.39
N GLN A 62 40.23 49.39 -43.68
CA GLN A 62 41.24 49.70 -44.67
C GLN A 62 40.61 50.57 -45.77
N VAL A 63 41.41 51.42 -46.38
CA VAL A 63 40.95 52.38 -47.40
C VAL A 63 41.77 52.18 -48.66
N SER A 64 41.07 51.99 -49.78
CA SER A 64 41.68 51.86 -51.11
C SER A 64 41.31 53.09 -51.94
N CYS A 65 42.27 54.01 -52.09
CA CYS A 65 42.10 55.27 -52.82
C CYS A 65 42.66 55.17 -54.23
N ARG A 66 41.89 55.67 -55.20
CA ARG A 66 42.27 55.82 -56.61
C ARG A 66 42.35 57.32 -56.93
N THR A 67 43.56 57.81 -57.17
CA THR A 67 43.82 59.20 -57.53
C THR A 67 43.64 59.41 -59.03
N PRO A 68 43.13 60.57 -59.48
CA PRO A 68 43.18 60.93 -60.89
C PRO A 68 44.65 61.00 -61.34
N ARG A 69 44.99 60.39 -62.48
CA ARG A 69 46.34 60.43 -63.10
C ARG A 69 47.49 59.82 -62.27
N GLY A 70 47.19 59.02 -61.24
CA GLY A 70 48.21 58.28 -60.48
C GLY A 70 49.12 59.16 -59.62
N GLU A 71 48.60 60.29 -59.14
CA GLU A 71 49.35 61.26 -58.33
C GLU A 71 49.85 60.67 -57.00
N TYR A 72 50.99 61.19 -56.51
CA TYR A 72 51.71 60.69 -55.34
C TYR A 72 50.89 60.80 -54.05
N TYR A 73 50.15 61.89 -53.87
CA TYR A 73 49.30 62.12 -52.70
C TYR A 73 47.91 61.49 -52.88
N LYS A 74 47.53 60.59 -51.95
CA LYS A 74 46.25 59.83 -51.99
C LYS A 74 45.02 60.64 -51.54
N ASN A 75 45.11 61.97 -51.52
CA ASN A 75 44.09 62.89 -51.01
C ASN A 75 43.98 64.18 -51.86
N VAL A 76 44.32 64.09 -53.15
CA VAL A 76 44.15 65.18 -54.14
C VAL A 76 42.68 65.31 -54.58
N MET A 77 42.31 66.49 -55.09
CA MET A 77 40.95 66.77 -55.54
C MET A 77 40.46 65.74 -56.59
N GLY A 78 39.26 65.18 -56.41
CA GLY A 78 38.72 64.14 -57.28
C GLY A 78 39.18 62.71 -56.98
N THR A 79 40.03 62.48 -55.98
CA THR A 79 40.37 61.12 -55.50
C THR A 79 39.13 60.39 -55.00
N ARG A 80 38.92 59.14 -55.46
CA ARG A 80 37.85 58.26 -54.95
C ARG A 80 38.45 57.21 -54.03
N CYS A 81 37.95 57.14 -52.81
CA CYS A 81 38.40 56.18 -51.81
C CYS A 81 37.27 55.21 -51.48
N LYS A 82 37.53 53.92 -51.71
CA LYS A 82 36.67 52.82 -51.27
C LYS A 82 37.05 52.39 -49.86
N ILE A 83 36.06 52.26 -49.01
CA ILE A 83 36.24 51.95 -47.60
C ILE A 83 35.85 50.49 -47.36
N HIS A 84 36.79 49.71 -46.84
CA HIS A 84 36.61 48.31 -46.51
C HIS A 84 36.76 48.10 -45.00
N CYS A 85 35.69 47.75 -44.30
CA CYS A 85 35.77 47.46 -42.88
C CYS A 85 36.44 46.09 -42.63
N LYS A 86 37.14 45.97 -41.48
CA LYS A 86 37.69 44.68 -41.05
C LYS A 86 36.56 43.68 -40.78
N LYS A 87 36.85 42.38 -40.86
CA LYS A 87 35.88 41.32 -40.51
C LYS A 87 35.33 41.55 -39.10
N GLY A 88 34.01 41.55 -38.96
CA GLY A 88 33.33 41.88 -37.69
C GLY A 88 32.87 43.34 -37.56
N TYR A 89 33.19 44.19 -38.54
CA TYR A 89 32.73 45.57 -38.59
C TYR A 89 31.91 45.79 -39.87
N GLU A 90 30.80 46.50 -39.73
CA GLU A 90 29.91 46.91 -40.82
C GLU A 90 30.12 48.39 -41.19
N MET A 91 29.94 48.69 -42.46
CA MET A 91 30.08 50.04 -43.00
C MET A 91 28.80 50.83 -42.75
N GLN A 92 28.94 51.97 -42.08
CA GLN A 92 27.89 52.96 -41.84
C GLN A 92 28.22 54.24 -42.60
N GLY A 93 27.31 54.68 -43.48
CA GLY A 93 27.50 55.84 -44.35
C GLY A 93 27.81 55.43 -45.79
N HIS A 94 28.78 56.09 -46.42
CA HIS A 94 29.07 55.91 -47.85
C HIS A 94 30.24 54.93 -48.07
N PRO A 95 30.09 53.89 -48.92
CA PRO A 95 31.15 52.91 -49.19
C PRO A 95 32.29 53.49 -50.04
N GLU A 96 32.01 54.56 -50.78
CA GLU A 96 32.97 55.28 -51.61
C GLU A 96 32.79 56.78 -51.39
N VAL A 97 33.91 57.45 -51.10
CA VAL A 97 33.94 58.90 -50.86
C VAL A 97 34.89 59.58 -51.82
N VAL A 98 34.54 60.78 -52.25
CA VAL A 98 35.29 61.59 -53.22
C VAL A 98 35.76 62.88 -52.58
N CYS A 99 37.02 63.26 -52.82
CA CYS A 99 37.54 64.54 -52.34
C CYS A 99 36.96 65.70 -53.19
N MET A 100 36.15 66.56 -52.57
CA MET A 100 35.42 67.65 -53.23
C MET A 100 36.24 68.95 -53.27
N ALA A 101 35.80 69.90 -54.11
CA ALA A 101 36.36 71.26 -54.17
C ALA A 101 36.31 71.99 -52.82
N SER A 102 35.32 71.66 -51.98
CA SER A 102 35.12 72.19 -50.63
C SER A 102 36.17 71.74 -49.60
N LYS A 103 37.21 71.01 -50.02
CA LYS A 103 38.26 70.43 -49.15
C LYS A 103 37.75 69.38 -48.14
N HIS A 104 36.53 68.89 -48.35
CA HIS A 104 35.89 67.85 -47.54
C HIS A 104 35.59 66.61 -48.40
N TRP A 105 35.47 65.46 -47.74
CA TRP A 105 35.04 64.21 -48.39
C TRP A 105 33.52 64.22 -48.62
N SER A 106 33.10 63.57 -49.70
CA SER A 106 31.70 63.62 -50.19
C SER A 106 30.64 63.03 -49.26
N GLY A 107 31.05 62.27 -48.26
CA GLY A 107 30.15 61.61 -47.34
C GLY A 107 30.84 61.26 -46.04
N ASN A 108 30.03 61.02 -45.01
CA ASN A 108 30.48 60.43 -43.77
C ASN A 108 30.75 58.93 -43.96
N TYR A 109 31.71 58.43 -43.21
CA TYR A 109 32.09 57.02 -43.21
C TYR A 109 32.47 56.59 -41.80
N ALA A 110 31.96 55.45 -41.37
CA ALA A 110 32.34 54.82 -40.11
C ALA A 110 32.25 53.30 -40.23
N CYS A 111 33.23 52.59 -39.69
CA CYS A 111 33.12 51.14 -39.46
C CYS A 111 32.65 50.94 -38.03
N ARG A 112 31.43 50.41 -37.87
CA ARG A 112 30.86 50.08 -36.55
C ARG A 112 30.92 48.58 -36.37
N GLU A 113 31.14 48.12 -35.15
CA GLU A 113 31.15 46.70 -34.85
C GLU A 113 29.78 46.05 -35.14
N VAL A 114 29.80 44.87 -35.74
CA VAL A 114 28.60 44.09 -36.04
C VAL A 114 27.94 43.67 -34.73
N ARG A 115 26.62 43.85 -34.65
CA ARG A 115 25.81 43.48 -33.50
C ARG A 115 24.71 42.51 -33.92
N CYS A 116 24.71 41.32 -33.32
CA CYS A 116 23.66 40.34 -33.54
C CYS A 116 22.37 40.73 -32.80
N PRO A 117 21.19 40.22 -33.22
CA PRO A 117 19.94 40.39 -32.52
C PRO A 117 20.05 39.97 -31.06
N LYS A 118 19.38 40.70 -30.17
CA LYS A 118 19.33 40.36 -28.74
C LYS A 118 18.62 39.02 -28.57
N LEU A 119 19.28 38.07 -27.92
CA LEU A 119 18.70 36.77 -27.58
C LEU A 119 17.53 36.96 -26.61
N THR A 120 16.49 36.15 -26.76
CA THR A 120 15.38 36.08 -25.80
C THR A 120 15.77 35.18 -24.64
N MET A 121 15.40 35.57 -23.43
CA MET A 121 15.65 34.72 -22.26
C MET A 121 14.78 33.45 -22.35
N PRO A 122 15.36 32.24 -22.27
CA PRO A 122 14.56 31.03 -22.19
C PRO A 122 13.75 31.01 -20.89
N ALA A 123 12.52 30.52 -20.95
CA ALA A 123 11.74 30.25 -19.75
C ALA A 123 12.46 29.21 -18.89
N ASN A 124 12.50 29.40 -17.56
CA ASN A 124 13.17 28.49 -16.61
C ASN A 124 14.67 28.28 -16.88
N GLY A 125 15.34 29.33 -17.36
CA GLY A 125 16.78 29.34 -17.58
C GLY A 125 17.31 30.73 -17.88
N GLY A 126 18.52 30.77 -18.43
CA GLY A 126 19.13 32.01 -18.86
C GLY A 126 20.28 31.79 -19.82
N TYR A 127 20.95 32.88 -20.17
CA TYR A 127 22.18 32.83 -20.96
C TYR A 127 23.19 33.85 -20.45
N LYS A 128 24.48 33.52 -20.58
CA LYS A 128 25.60 34.39 -20.22
C LYS A 128 26.47 34.61 -21.45
N CYS A 129 26.65 35.86 -21.84
CA CYS A 129 27.48 36.25 -22.99
C CYS A 129 28.81 36.83 -22.53
N SER A 130 29.88 36.58 -23.29
CA SER A 130 31.20 37.16 -23.04
C SER A 130 31.24 38.66 -23.29
N ASP A 131 30.62 39.12 -24.39
CA ASP A 131 30.62 40.53 -24.79
C ASP A 131 29.28 40.93 -25.41
N GLY A 132 28.20 40.78 -24.62
CA GLY A 132 26.84 41.11 -25.05
C GLY A 132 26.46 40.46 -26.38
N SER A 133 26.11 41.28 -27.37
CA SER A 133 25.70 40.84 -28.72
C SER A 133 26.66 41.29 -29.82
N TYR A 134 27.92 41.61 -29.47
CA TYR A 134 28.93 42.04 -30.45
C TYR A 134 29.55 40.86 -31.20
N TYR A 135 30.24 41.16 -32.31
CA TYR A 135 30.93 40.17 -33.13
C TYR A 135 31.89 39.30 -32.31
N ASN A 136 31.91 37.99 -32.59
CA ASN A 136 32.64 36.97 -31.83
C ASN A 136 32.23 36.82 -30.35
N SER A 137 31.20 37.52 -29.86
CA SER A 137 30.64 37.26 -28.53
C SER A 137 30.10 35.83 -28.48
N ARG A 138 30.50 35.09 -27.44
CA ARG A 138 30.07 33.72 -27.17
C ARG A 138 29.05 33.75 -26.04
N CYS A 139 27.84 33.31 -26.32
CA CYS A 139 26.76 33.18 -25.34
C CYS A 139 26.51 31.72 -25.01
N GLU A 140 26.53 31.40 -23.72
CA GLU A 140 26.25 30.07 -23.20
C GLU A 140 24.89 30.05 -22.49
N TYR A 141 24.05 29.10 -22.87
CA TYR A 141 22.75 28.88 -22.24
C TYR A 141 22.89 27.95 -21.03
N PHE A 142 22.11 28.24 -19.99
CA PHE A 142 21.97 27.40 -18.81
C PHE A 142 20.50 27.31 -18.41
N CYS A 143 20.10 26.17 -17.84
CA CYS A 143 18.75 25.96 -17.35
C CYS A 143 18.73 25.97 -15.82
N SER A 144 17.59 26.34 -15.24
CA SER A 144 17.34 26.18 -13.81
C SER A 144 17.35 24.68 -13.43
N PRO A 145 17.58 24.34 -12.15
CA PRO A 145 17.49 22.95 -11.69
C PRO A 145 16.16 22.29 -12.10
N GLY A 146 16.19 21.00 -12.45
CA GLY A 146 15.02 20.27 -12.97
C GLY A 146 14.83 20.36 -14.49
N TYR A 147 15.36 21.40 -15.14
CA TYR A 147 15.20 21.61 -16.58
C TYR A 147 16.46 21.22 -17.37
N MET A 148 16.27 20.61 -18.54
CA MET A 148 17.34 20.29 -19.49
C MET A 148 17.27 21.17 -20.73
N LEU A 149 18.45 21.53 -21.25
CA LEU A 149 18.56 22.36 -22.44
C LEU A 149 18.25 21.54 -23.70
N LYS A 150 17.28 22.00 -24.49
CA LYS A 150 16.96 21.50 -25.82
C LYS A 150 17.42 22.51 -26.86
N GLY A 151 18.54 22.22 -27.52
CA GLY A 151 19.16 23.09 -28.52
C GLY A 151 20.68 23.19 -28.35
N GLU A 152 21.27 24.19 -29.00
CA GLU A 152 22.71 24.46 -28.92
C GLU A 152 23.08 25.04 -27.54
N ARG A 153 24.08 24.47 -26.86
CA ARG A 153 24.54 25.01 -25.55
C ARG A 153 25.25 26.34 -25.67
N THR A 154 25.89 26.59 -26.80
CA THR A 154 26.68 27.80 -27.03
C THR A 154 26.39 28.35 -28.41
N VAL A 155 26.10 29.65 -28.50
CA VAL A 155 25.96 30.37 -29.77
C VAL A 155 26.98 31.50 -29.84
N THR A 156 27.52 31.73 -31.05
CA THR A 156 28.53 32.77 -31.29
C THR A 156 28.01 33.77 -32.32
N CYS A 157 28.22 35.07 -32.10
CA CYS A 157 27.81 36.10 -33.05
C CYS A 157 28.77 36.15 -34.23
N THR A 158 28.25 35.90 -35.44
CA THR A 158 29.05 35.85 -36.66
C THR A 158 29.08 37.19 -37.39
N SER A 159 29.98 37.32 -38.38
CA SER A 159 30.10 38.55 -39.18
C SER A 159 28.90 38.80 -40.09
N THR A 160 27.98 37.84 -40.25
CA THR A 160 26.74 37.99 -41.02
C THR A 160 25.58 38.58 -40.21
N LYS A 161 25.87 39.09 -39.00
CA LYS A 161 24.87 39.60 -38.04
C LYS A 161 23.90 38.53 -37.53
N ALA A 162 24.27 37.25 -37.64
CA ALA A 162 23.48 36.11 -37.17
C ALA A 162 24.26 35.30 -36.12
N TRP A 163 23.53 34.65 -35.22
CA TRP A 163 24.08 33.67 -34.29
C TRP A 163 24.35 32.34 -35.00
N THR A 164 25.39 31.61 -34.59
CA THR A 164 25.72 30.28 -35.17
C THR A 164 24.63 29.22 -34.98
N GLY A 165 23.77 29.39 -33.97
CA GLY A 165 22.67 28.49 -33.64
C GLY A 165 21.38 29.24 -33.31
N GLY A 166 20.29 28.48 -33.22
CA GLY A 166 18.97 29.00 -32.87
C GLY A 166 18.81 29.32 -31.38
N GLN A 167 17.62 29.80 -31.02
CA GLN A 167 17.23 29.96 -29.61
C GLN A 167 17.03 28.57 -28.99
N SER A 168 17.70 28.33 -27.86
CA SER A 168 17.59 27.09 -27.10
C SER A 168 16.50 27.24 -26.02
N ALA A 169 15.75 26.16 -25.76
CA ALA A 169 14.69 26.16 -24.76
C ALA A 169 15.04 25.22 -23.61
N CYS A 170 14.63 25.58 -22.39
CA CYS A 170 14.73 24.70 -21.23
C CYS A 170 13.42 23.91 -21.11
N VAL A 171 13.52 22.59 -21.18
CA VAL A 171 12.38 21.66 -21.07
C VAL A 171 12.56 20.80 -19.83
N ASP A 172 11.48 20.63 -19.10
CA ASP A 172 11.47 19.69 -17.99
C ASP A 172 11.36 18.27 -18.54
N VAL A 173 12.28 17.43 -18.10
CA VAL A 173 12.37 16.00 -18.46
C VAL A 173 12.63 15.14 -17.23
N GLN A 174 12.74 15.75 -16.05
CA GLN A 174 13.03 15.02 -14.83
C GLN A 174 11.70 14.54 -14.24
N PRO A 175 11.56 13.24 -13.94
CA PRO A 175 10.36 12.77 -13.28
C PRO A 175 10.28 13.30 -11.85
N PRO A 176 9.07 13.54 -11.32
CA PRO A 176 8.89 13.99 -9.95
C PRO A 176 9.39 12.96 -8.93
N VAL A 177 9.80 13.41 -7.75
CA VAL A 177 10.27 12.51 -6.68
C VAL A 177 9.14 12.27 -5.69
N ILE A 178 8.76 11.00 -5.51
CA ILE A 178 7.71 10.57 -4.57
C ILE A 178 8.30 9.71 -3.44
N LYS A 179 7.96 10.03 -2.19
CA LYS A 179 8.35 9.23 -1.03
C LYS A 179 7.34 8.13 -0.77
N CYS A 180 7.78 6.88 -0.77
CA CYS A 180 6.90 5.73 -0.56
C CYS A 180 6.56 5.50 0.92
N PRO A 181 5.30 5.16 1.25
CA PRO A 181 4.97 4.62 2.55
C PRO A 181 5.68 3.28 2.76
N SER A 182 6.07 2.99 4.00
CA SER A 182 6.58 1.67 4.37
C SER A 182 5.47 0.61 4.31
N VAL A 183 5.87 -0.66 4.20
CA VAL A 183 4.97 -1.81 4.25
C VAL A 183 4.15 -1.77 5.54
N LYS A 184 2.83 -1.85 5.43
CA LYS A 184 1.91 -1.87 6.58
C LYS A 184 1.48 -3.31 6.84
N ASP A 185 1.98 -3.89 7.93
CA ASP A 185 1.52 -5.19 8.44
C ASP A 185 0.46 -4.96 9.52
N LYS A 186 -0.71 -5.58 9.35
CA LYS A 186 -1.83 -5.49 10.29
C LYS A 186 -2.44 -6.86 10.51
N THR A 187 -2.76 -7.14 11.77
CA THR A 187 -3.49 -8.36 12.15
C THR A 187 -4.98 -8.06 12.19
N ALA A 188 -5.81 -9.00 11.78
CA ALA A 188 -7.26 -8.89 11.91
C ALA A 188 -7.70 -8.82 13.39
N ASP A 189 -8.74 -8.03 13.66
CA ASP A 189 -9.33 -7.90 14.98
C ASP A 189 -9.97 -9.22 15.43
N PRO A 190 -10.17 -9.46 16.75
CA PRO A 190 -10.82 -10.67 17.25
C PRO A 190 -12.20 -10.88 16.62
N GLY A 191 -12.49 -12.09 16.16
CA GLY A 191 -13.77 -12.46 15.54
C GLY A 191 -13.96 -11.91 14.12
N LYS A 192 -12.92 -11.31 13.51
CA LYS A 192 -13.03 -10.72 12.16
C LYS A 192 -11.97 -11.30 11.22
N LEU A 193 -12.36 -11.40 9.94
CA LEU A 193 -11.47 -11.76 8.84
C LEU A 193 -10.90 -10.52 8.11
N THR A 194 -11.33 -9.33 8.53
CA THR A 194 -10.95 -8.05 7.91
C THR A 194 -10.44 -7.06 8.94
N VAL A 195 -9.59 -6.14 8.49
CA VAL A 195 -9.06 -5.05 9.32
C VAL A 195 -9.10 -3.73 8.56
N ARG A 196 -9.38 -2.65 9.28
CA ARG A 196 -9.28 -1.29 8.72
C ARG A 196 -7.81 -0.87 8.68
N VAL A 197 -7.31 -0.53 7.49
CA VAL A 197 -5.91 -0.10 7.32
C VAL A 197 -5.84 1.35 6.86
N THR A 198 -5.09 2.17 7.58
CA THR A 198 -4.79 3.56 7.24
C THR A 198 -3.30 3.75 6.99
N TRP A 199 -2.96 4.67 6.09
CA TRP A 199 -1.60 5.12 5.83
C TRP A 199 -1.64 6.55 5.31
N ASP A 200 -0.54 7.27 5.49
CA ASP A 200 -0.38 8.63 5.01
C ASP A 200 -0.21 8.63 3.49
N THR A 201 -0.92 9.53 2.81
CA THR A 201 -0.77 9.70 1.37
C THR A 201 0.66 10.13 1.06
N PRO A 202 1.37 9.47 0.11
CA PRO A 202 2.76 9.77 -0.17
C PRO A 202 2.93 11.21 -0.64
N GLU A 203 3.82 11.94 0.02
CA GLU A 203 4.23 13.27 -0.42
C GLU A 203 5.22 13.15 -1.57
N GLY A 204 5.01 13.94 -2.61
CA GLY A 204 5.94 14.09 -3.71
C GLY A 204 6.20 15.56 -4.01
N LYS A 205 7.37 15.85 -4.56
CA LYS A 205 7.73 17.17 -5.07
C LYS A 205 8.41 17.00 -6.41
N ASP A 206 8.06 17.88 -7.33
CA ASP A 206 8.81 18.00 -8.57
C ASP A 206 10.11 18.79 -8.35
N THR A 207 11.15 18.48 -9.13
CA THR A 207 12.48 19.10 -9.00
C THR A 207 12.55 20.44 -9.76
N ALA A 208 11.68 20.64 -10.75
CA ALA A 208 11.69 21.78 -11.65
C ALA A 208 10.83 22.94 -11.10
N ASP A 209 9.55 22.69 -10.78
CA ASP A 209 8.62 23.71 -10.27
C ASP A 209 7.98 23.38 -8.90
N GLY A 210 8.19 22.15 -8.41
CA GLY A 210 7.68 21.70 -7.11
C GLY A 210 6.18 21.36 -7.10
N ILE A 211 5.50 21.36 -8.25
CA ILE A 211 4.05 21.15 -8.35
C ILE A 211 3.75 19.79 -8.99
N LEU A 212 2.82 19.04 -8.37
CA LEU A 212 2.25 17.81 -8.93
C LEU A 212 0.82 18.09 -9.37
N THR A 213 0.43 17.57 -10.53
CA THR A 213 -0.93 17.78 -11.06
C THR A 213 -1.87 16.66 -10.61
N ASP A 214 -1.54 15.42 -10.96
CA ASP A 214 -2.40 14.26 -10.75
C ASP A 214 -1.78 13.25 -9.80
N VAL A 215 -2.57 12.75 -8.84
CA VAL A 215 -2.21 11.64 -7.94
C VAL A 215 -3.20 10.51 -8.13
N ILE A 216 -2.76 9.42 -8.77
CA ILE A 216 -3.58 8.26 -9.07
C ILE A 216 -3.23 7.12 -8.12
N LEU A 217 -4.21 6.65 -7.34
CA LEU A 217 -4.11 5.44 -6.54
C LEU A 217 -4.66 4.23 -7.32
N LYS A 218 -3.83 3.21 -7.48
CA LYS A 218 -4.24 1.86 -7.89
C LYS A 218 -4.30 0.96 -6.67
N GLY A 219 -5.51 0.61 -6.24
CA GLY A 219 -5.76 -0.20 -5.08
C GLY A 219 -7.01 0.25 -4.31
N LYS A 220 -7.16 -0.26 -3.09
CA LYS A 220 -8.21 0.21 -2.16
C LYS A 220 -7.75 1.51 -1.47
N PRO A 221 -8.65 2.46 -1.21
CA PRO A 221 -8.29 3.70 -0.54
C PRO A 221 -7.94 3.49 0.94
N PRO A 222 -7.13 4.37 1.54
CA PRO A 222 -6.81 4.32 2.97
C PRO A 222 -8.08 4.45 3.81
N GLY A 223 -8.12 3.78 4.96
CA GLY A 223 -9.26 3.78 5.87
C GLY A 223 -10.35 2.75 5.53
N THR A 224 -10.15 1.94 4.50
CA THR A 224 -11.08 0.85 4.14
C THR A 224 -10.70 -0.49 4.79
N HIS A 225 -11.62 -1.45 4.72
CA HIS A 225 -11.40 -2.81 5.23
C HIS A 225 -10.70 -3.68 4.18
N PHE A 226 -9.68 -4.40 4.64
CA PHE A 226 -8.91 -5.35 3.85
C PHE A 226 -9.10 -6.76 4.41
N THR A 227 -9.26 -7.75 3.52
CA THR A 227 -9.28 -9.18 3.84
C THR A 227 -7.86 -9.70 4.07
N GLY A 228 -7.73 -10.88 4.70
CA GLY A 228 -6.46 -11.58 4.82
C GLY A 228 -5.73 -11.74 3.47
N GLY A 229 -4.43 -11.47 3.45
CA GLY A 229 -3.58 -11.56 2.27
C GLY A 229 -2.67 -10.34 2.04
N ASP A 230 -1.88 -10.41 0.97
CA ASP A 230 -0.99 -9.34 0.53
C ASP A 230 -1.67 -8.49 -0.56
N HIS A 231 -1.93 -7.21 -0.26
CA HIS A 231 -2.56 -6.25 -1.17
C HIS A 231 -1.51 -5.28 -1.72
N LYS A 232 -1.28 -5.33 -3.04
CA LYS A 232 -0.29 -4.49 -3.73
C LYS A 232 -0.88 -3.14 -4.12
N MET A 233 -0.39 -2.07 -3.53
CA MET A 233 -0.85 -0.70 -3.77
C MET A 233 0.17 0.05 -4.63
N SER A 234 -0.31 0.95 -5.50
CA SER A 234 0.56 1.78 -6.32
C SER A 234 0.02 3.21 -6.41
N TYR A 235 0.85 4.19 -6.08
CA TYR A 235 0.59 5.60 -6.38
C TYR A 235 1.36 5.99 -7.63
N THR A 236 0.72 6.71 -8.53
CA THR A 236 1.36 7.31 -9.71
C THR A 236 1.09 8.81 -9.67
N VAL A 237 2.15 9.60 -9.80
CA VAL A 237 2.08 11.07 -9.83
C VAL A 237 2.62 11.62 -11.13
N TYR A 238 2.07 12.74 -11.56
CA TYR A 238 2.46 13.45 -12.78
C TYR A 238 2.94 14.87 -12.45
N ASP A 239 3.93 15.34 -13.20
CA ASP A 239 4.30 16.74 -13.24
C ASP A 239 3.53 17.50 -14.33
N ARG A 240 3.80 18.80 -14.45
CA ARG A 240 3.18 19.66 -15.46
C ARG A 240 3.70 19.41 -16.89
N ALA A 241 4.91 18.88 -17.03
CA ALA A 241 5.51 18.52 -18.31
C ALA A 241 5.02 17.16 -18.85
N GLY A 242 4.29 16.40 -18.03
CA GLY A 242 3.76 15.08 -18.33
C GLY A 242 4.69 13.92 -17.94
N ASN A 243 5.82 14.16 -17.26
CA ASN A 243 6.62 13.06 -16.74
C ASN A 243 5.92 12.44 -15.52
N LYS A 244 6.17 11.15 -15.31
CA LYS A 244 5.48 10.36 -14.29
C LYS A 244 6.45 9.67 -13.36
N ALA A 245 6.08 9.61 -12.09
CA ALA A 245 6.73 8.78 -11.10
C ALA A 245 5.73 7.83 -10.47
N SER A 246 6.19 6.66 -10.03
CA SER A 246 5.31 5.67 -9.40
C SER A 246 5.96 5.06 -8.18
N CYS A 247 5.19 5.02 -7.10
CA CYS A 247 5.53 4.38 -5.85
C CYS A 247 4.70 3.12 -5.66
N ARG A 248 5.33 2.01 -5.28
CA ARG A 248 4.64 0.75 -4.96
C ARG A 248 4.93 0.34 -3.52
N PHE A 249 3.90 -0.06 -2.80
CA PHE A 249 4.00 -0.60 -1.45
C PHE A 249 2.95 -1.69 -1.26
N SER A 250 3.13 -2.53 -0.25
CA SER A 250 2.22 -3.62 0.06
C SER A 250 1.58 -3.43 1.43
N VAL A 251 0.30 -3.74 1.51
CA VAL A 251 -0.44 -3.88 2.76
C VAL A 251 -0.61 -5.37 3.02
N ARG A 252 -0.01 -5.87 4.10
CA ARG A 252 -0.10 -7.28 4.50
C ARG A 252 -1.11 -7.39 5.63
N VAL A 253 -2.18 -8.15 5.39
CA VAL A 253 -3.17 -8.46 6.42
C VAL A 253 -3.04 -9.91 6.84
N ARG A 254 -2.72 -10.13 8.11
CA ARG A 254 -2.63 -11.48 8.69
C ARG A 254 -3.91 -11.81 9.45
N VAL A 255 -4.59 -12.87 9.00
CA VAL A 255 -5.64 -13.53 9.79
C VAL A 255 -4.96 -14.67 10.54
N ARG A 256 -4.94 -14.59 11.86
CA ARG A 256 -4.37 -15.62 12.72
C ARG A 256 -5.43 -16.69 12.96
N ARG A 257 -5.05 -17.95 12.84
CA ARG A 257 -5.94 -19.11 13.00
C ARG A 257 -5.32 -20.11 13.97
N CYS A 258 -6.14 -20.66 14.86
CA CYS A 258 -5.77 -21.78 15.71
C CYS A 258 -5.91 -23.09 14.93
N ASP A 259 -5.43 -24.20 15.49
CA ASP A 259 -5.67 -25.53 14.90
C ASP A 259 -7.18 -25.82 14.82
N PRO A 260 -7.70 -26.32 13.69
CA PRO A 260 -9.12 -26.61 13.54
C PRO A 260 -9.61 -27.61 14.60
N LEU A 261 -10.68 -27.25 15.31
CA LEU A 261 -11.33 -28.14 16.27
C LEU A 261 -12.31 -29.07 15.54
N THR A 262 -12.45 -30.28 16.06
CA THR A 262 -13.45 -31.25 15.62
C THR A 262 -14.54 -31.38 16.69
N PRO A 263 -15.78 -31.69 16.29
CA PRO A 263 -16.82 -32.02 17.26
C PRO A 263 -16.42 -33.26 18.08
N PRO A 264 -16.71 -33.28 19.40
CA PRO A 264 -16.43 -34.44 20.24
C PRO A 264 -17.34 -35.62 19.89
N ASP A 265 -16.87 -36.84 20.11
CA ASP A 265 -17.68 -38.05 19.96
C ASP A 265 -18.95 -37.95 20.82
N ASN A 266 -20.11 -38.28 20.24
CA ASN A 266 -21.42 -38.13 20.89
C ASN A 266 -21.72 -36.69 21.34
N GLY A 267 -21.24 -35.68 20.61
CA GLY A 267 -21.55 -34.28 20.82
C GLY A 267 -21.54 -33.45 19.54
N TYR A 268 -22.00 -32.22 19.66
CA TYR A 268 -22.07 -31.23 18.60
C TYR A 268 -21.19 -30.03 18.96
N MET A 269 -20.62 -29.40 17.94
CA MET A 269 -19.83 -28.19 18.06
C MET A 269 -20.42 -27.11 17.16
N LYS A 270 -20.60 -25.90 17.72
CA LYS A 270 -21.02 -24.72 16.97
C LYS A 270 -20.01 -23.61 17.20
N CYS A 271 -19.42 -23.10 16.12
CA CYS A 271 -18.45 -22.02 16.21
C CYS A 271 -18.99 -20.73 15.59
N ASP A 272 -18.60 -19.61 16.18
CA ASP A 272 -18.82 -18.28 15.62
C ASP A 272 -17.76 -17.93 14.57
N SER A 273 -18.01 -16.85 13.81
CA SER A 273 -17.09 -16.32 12.80
C SER A 273 -16.73 -17.34 11.71
N ASP A 274 -15.44 -17.63 11.50
CA ASP A 274 -14.91 -18.57 10.49
C ASP A 274 -14.43 -19.88 11.13
N GLY A 275 -14.84 -20.15 12.38
CA GLY A 275 -14.55 -21.39 13.10
C GLY A 275 -13.22 -21.42 13.85
N ASP A 276 -12.11 -21.02 13.22
CA ASP A 276 -10.75 -21.15 13.79
C ASP A 276 -9.98 -19.83 13.90
N ASN A 277 -10.55 -18.72 13.43
CA ASN A 277 -9.87 -17.42 13.43
C ASN A 277 -9.68 -16.89 14.85
N TYR A 278 -8.66 -16.05 15.05
CA TYR A 278 -8.40 -15.39 16.32
C TYR A 278 -9.67 -14.67 16.84
N GLY A 279 -10.06 -14.98 18.08
CA GLY A 279 -11.30 -14.53 18.71
C GLY A 279 -12.56 -15.33 18.36
N ALA A 280 -12.47 -16.36 17.51
CA ALA A 280 -13.57 -17.30 17.29
C ALA A 280 -13.85 -18.08 18.58
N THR A 281 -15.13 -18.27 18.87
CA THR A 281 -15.62 -19.04 20.02
C THR A 281 -16.37 -20.25 19.50
N CYS A 282 -15.98 -21.44 19.98
CA CYS A 282 -16.64 -22.70 19.69
C CYS A 282 -17.32 -23.20 20.95
N GLU A 283 -18.63 -23.39 20.89
CA GLU A 283 -19.46 -23.95 21.94
C GLU A 283 -19.72 -25.44 21.67
N PHE A 284 -19.64 -26.22 22.74
CA PHE A 284 -19.78 -27.68 22.71
C PHE A 284 -21.02 -28.10 23.47
N THR A 285 -21.78 -29.02 22.86
CA THR A 285 -22.98 -29.60 23.47
C THR A 285 -22.93 -31.11 23.32
N CYS A 286 -23.17 -31.85 24.40
CA CYS A 286 -23.21 -33.30 24.34
C CYS A 286 -24.59 -33.80 23.96
N THR A 287 -24.63 -34.95 23.27
CA THR A 287 -25.88 -35.68 23.04
C THR A 287 -26.51 -36.11 24.36
N GLY A 288 -27.83 -36.28 24.39
CA GLY A 288 -28.57 -36.61 25.59
C GLY A 288 -28.09 -37.90 26.24
N GLY A 289 -27.65 -37.81 27.50
CA GLY A 289 -27.08 -38.92 28.27
C GLY A 289 -25.57 -39.02 28.27
N HIS A 290 -24.89 -38.03 27.69
CA HIS A 290 -23.48 -37.80 27.96
C HIS A 290 -23.34 -36.51 28.75
N ASP A 291 -22.44 -36.52 29.74
CA ASP A 291 -22.03 -35.34 30.49
C ASP A 291 -20.76 -34.75 29.86
N LEU A 292 -20.76 -33.42 29.72
CA LEU A 292 -19.62 -32.66 29.20
C LEU A 292 -18.49 -32.65 30.23
N GLN A 293 -17.35 -33.18 29.84
CA GLN A 293 -16.09 -33.10 30.59
C GLN A 293 -15.17 -32.11 29.90
N GLY A 294 -14.65 -31.13 30.65
CA GLY A 294 -13.80 -30.07 30.12
C GLY A 294 -14.55 -28.75 29.95
N SER A 295 -14.17 -27.96 28.94
CA SER A 295 -14.64 -26.57 28.78
C SER A 295 -15.85 -26.45 27.85
N ALA A 296 -17.03 -26.08 28.35
CA ALA A 296 -18.24 -25.97 27.52
C ALA A 296 -18.12 -25.03 26.30
N ALA A 297 -17.19 -24.07 26.35
CA ALA A 297 -16.81 -23.24 25.21
C ALA A 297 -15.29 -23.00 25.19
N ARG A 298 -14.72 -22.88 24.00
CA ARG A 298 -13.30 -22.59 23.79
C ARG A 298 -13.14 -21.41 22.83
N VAL A 299 -12.17 -20.53 23.11
CA VAL A 299 -11.89 -19.31 22.35
C VAL A 299 -10.48 -19.38 21.76
N CYS A 300 -10.33 -19.07 20.47
CA CYS A 300 -9.02 -19.03 19.82
C CYS A 300 -8.25 -17.78 20.29
N GLN A 301 -7.16 -17.99 21.02
CA GLN A 301 -6.39 -16.94 21.66
C GLN A 301 -5.32 -16.35 20.74
N HIS A 302 -4.74 -15.22 21.17
CA HIS A 302 -3.63 -14.57 20.46
C HIS A 302 -2.38 -15.45 20.43
N GLY A 303 -2.28 -16.50 21.25
CA GLY A 303 -1.19 -17.48 21.20
C GLY A 303 -1.26 -18.46 20.03
N LEU A 304 -2.33 -18.44 19.21
CA LEU A 304 -2.73 -19.54 18.31
C LEU A 304 -3.11 -20.82 19.06
N THR A 305 -3.53 -20.67 20.31
CA THR A 305 -3.95 -21.77 21.19
C THR A 305 -5.40 -21.57 21.58
N TRP A 306 -6.13 -22.67 21.74
CA TRP A 306 -7.48 -22.64 22.27
C TRP A 306 -7.48 -22.49 23.79
N SER A 307 -8.38 -21.66 24.31
CA SER A 307 -8.59 -21.55 25.75
C SER A 307 -9.15 -22.84 26.34
N GLY A 308 -8.97 -23.01 27.65
CA GLY A 308 -9.57 -24.10 28.40
C GLY A 308 -8.98 -25.47 28.09
N THR A 309 -9.71 -26.50 28.50
CA THR A 309 -9.37 -27.92 28.33
C THR A 309 -10.16 -28.53 27.19
N GLU A 310 -9.64 -29.62 26.63
CA GLU A 310 -10.32 -30.42 25.61
C GLU A 310 -11.68 -30.92 26.12
N THR A 311 -12.69 -30.83 25.26
CA THR A 311 -14.06 -31.25 25.55
C THR A 311 -14.30 -32.68 25.13
N THR A 312 -14.75 -33.51 26.07
CA THR A 312 -15.16 -34.88 25.79
C THR A 312 -16.55 -35.15 26.37
N CYS A 313 -17.36 -35.92 25.65
CA CYS A 313 -18.70 -36.29 26.10
C CYS A 313 -18.66 -37.72 26.65
N SER A 314 -18.77 -37.85 27.97
CA SER A 314 -18.71 -39.14 28.67
C SER A 314 -20.11 -39.62 29.07
N PRO A 315 -20.43 -40.92 29.04
CA PRO A 315 -21.77 -41.40 29.41
C PRO A 315 -22.15 -40.98 30.84
N MET A 316 -23.38 -40.48 30.99
CA MET A 316 -23.92 -40.03 32.28
C MET A 316 -23.94 -41.17 33.31
N ASN A 317 -23.45 -40.90 34.51
CA ASN A 317 -23.46 -41.88 35.59
C ASN A 317 -24.75 -41.80 36.41
N ILE A 318 -25.69 -42.73 36.16
CA ILE A 318 -27.00 -42.76 36.82
C ILE A 318 -26.87 -43.32 38.25
N ASN A 319 -27.03 -42.47 39.26
CA ASN A 319 -27.03 -42.89 40.66
C ASN A 319 -28.42 -43.41 41.08
N VAL A 320 -28.54 -44.74 41.19
CA VAL A 320 -29.77 -45.41 41.67
C VAL A 320 -29.83 -45.54 43.19
N GLY A 321 -28.77 -45.16 43.92
CA GLY A 321 -28.69 -45.21 45.39
C GLY A 321 -29.31 -43.99 46.09
N VAL A 322 -30.19 -43.26 45.41
CA VAL A 322 -30.85 -42.06 45.93
C VAL A 322 -32.04 -42.41 46.84
N ARG A 323 -32.39 -41.50 47.76
CA ARG A 323 -33.44 -41.74 48.76
C ARG A 323 -34.87 -41.46 48.24
N THR A 324 -35.01 -40.60 47.23
CA THR A 324 -36.31 -40.15 46.72
C THR A 324 -36.44 -40.37 45.21
N ALA A 325 -37.67 -40.67 44.75
CA ALA A 325 -37.96 -40.80 43.32
C ALA A 325 -37.68 -39.49 42.54
N ALA A 326 -38.00 -38.34 43.12
CA ALA A 326 -37.71 -37.04 42.52
C ALA A 326 -36.20 -36.87 42.24
N ALA A 327 -35.33 -37.21 43.20
CA ALA A 327 -33.87 -37.14 43.02
C ALA A 327 -33.34 -38.15 41.98
N LEU A 328 -34.06 -39.24 41.72
CA LEU A 328 -33.71 -40.14 40.62
C LEU A 328 -34.09 -39.53 39.26
N LEU A 329 -35.31 -39.00 39.16
CA LEU A 329 -35.82 -38.44 37.91
C LEU A 329 -35.11 -37.13 37.52
N ASP A 330 -34.71 -36.32 38.50
CA ASP A 330 -33.97 -35.07 38.31
C ASP A 330 -32.62 -35.28 37.58
N GLN A 331 -31.98 -36.44 37.75
CA GLN A 331 -30.75 -36.79 37.01
C GLN A 331 -30.96 -36.86 35.49
N PHE A 332 -32.20 -36.98 35.01
CA PHE A 332 -32.54 -37.03 33.59
C PHE A 332 -33.08 -35.69 33.06
N TYR A 333 -33.35 -34.72 33.94
CA TYR A 333 -33.86 -33.40 33.59
C TYR A 333 -32.92 -32.71 32.58
N GLU A 334 -33.49 -32.14 31.52
CA GLU A 334 -32.83 -31.55 30.34
C GLU A 334 -31.90 -32.48 29.54
N LYS A 335 -31.64 -33.70 30.03
CA LYS A 335 -30.69 -34.65 29.42
C LYS A 335 -31.40 -35.72 28.60
N ARG A 336 -32.40 -36.40 29.15
CA ARG A 336 -33.06 -37.56 28.52
C ARG A 336 -34.56 -37.62 28.79
N ARG A 337 -35.29 -38.17 27.82
CA ARG A 337 -36.71 -38.54 27.94
C ARG A 337 -36.79 -39.87 28.68
N LEU A 338 -37.85 -40.08 29.46
CA LEU A 338 -38.06 -41.35 30.18
C LEU A 338 -39.24 -42.11 29.59
N LEU A 339 -39.02 -43.40 29.31
CA LEU A 339 -40.08 -44.35 28.99
C LEU A 339 -40.23 -45.30 30.17
N ILE A 340 -41.27 -45.11 30.96
CA ILE A 340 -41.51 -45.92 32.15
C ILE A 340 -42.51 -47.01 31.79
N ILE A 341 -42.10 -48.27 31.93
CA ILE A 341 -42.93 -49.44 31.64
C ILE A 341 -43.22 -50.15 32.95
N SER A 342 -44.49 -50.18 33.35
CA SER A 342 -44.96 -50.80 34.59
C SER A 342 -45.86 -51.98 34.32
N ALA A 343 -45.64 -53.09 35.02
CA ALA A 343 -46.48 -54.29 34.94
C ALA A 343 -46.58 -55.02 36.28
N PRO A 344 -47.71 -55.70 36.57
CA PRO A 344 -47.91 -56.41 37.83
C PRO A 344 -46.97 -57.61 38.00
N THR A 345 -46.54 -58.26 36.90
CA THR A 345 -45.63 -59.42 36.92
C THR A 345 -44.75 -59.44 35.67
N ALA A 346 -43.59 -60.09 35.74
CA ALA A 346 -42.69 -60.28 34.58
C ALA A 346 -43.27 -61.24 33.53
N ALA A 347 -44.26 -62.05 33.92
CA ALA A 347 -44.98 -62.95 33.02
C ALA A 347 -46.09 -62.25 32.22
N ASN A 348 -46.39 -60.98 32.52
CA ASN A 348 -47.43 -60.22 31.81
C ASN A 348 -47.16 -60.18 30.30
N HIS A 349 -48.17 -60.56 29.51
CA HIS A 349 -48.04 -60.67 28.06
C HIS A 349 -47.64 -59.34 27.39
N TYR A 350 -48.30 -58.24 27.77
CA TYR A 350 -48.02 -56.90 27.22
C TYR A 350 -46.62 -56.40 27.56
N TYR A 351 -46.17 -56.66 28.80
CA TYR A 351 -44.80 -56.35 29.20
C TYR A 351 -43.77 -57.07 28.33
N ARG A 352 -43.90 -58.38 28.18
CA ARG A 352 -42.97 -59.18 27.37
C ARG A 352 -42.96 -58.72 25.91
N PHE A 353 -44.14 -58.46 25.35
CA PHE A 353 -44.26 -57.94 23.98
C PHE A 353 -43.56 -56.59 23.81
N GLN A 354 -43.81 -55.63 24.71
CA GLN A 354 -43.18 -54.30 24.64
C GLN A 354 -41.66 -54.39 24.75
N MET A 355 -41.15 -55.20 25.68
CA MET A 355 -39.69 -55.36 25.86
C MET A 355 -39.02 -55.98 24.64
N THR A 356 -39.61 -57.01 24.03
CA THR A 356 -39.08 -57.61 22.79
C THR A 356 -39.11 -56.62 21.63
N ASN A 357 -40.15 -55.80 21.52
CA ASN A 357 -40.24 -54.76 20.50
C ASN A 357 -39.15 -53.67 20.68
N LEU A 358 -38.90 -53.22 21.91
CA LEU A 358 -37.89 -52.19 22.19
C LEU A 358 -36.45 -52.69 22.02
N GLN A 359 -36.18 -53.99 22.25
CA GLN A 359 -34.85 -54.58 22.04
C GLN A 359 -34.34 -54.40 20.61
N HIS A 360 -35.21 -54.50 19.61
CA HIS A 360 -34.84 -54.33 18.20
C HIS A 360 -34.76 -52.85 17.78
N ALA A 361 -35.20 -51.93 18.64
CA ALA A 361 -35.33 -50.50 18.32
C ALA A 361 -34.35 -49.61 19.10
N GLN A 362 -33.25 -50.18 19.61
CA GLN A 362 -32.30 -49.50 20.48
C GLN A 362 -31.69 -48.25 19.84
N CYS A 363 -31.32 -48.31 18.56
CA CYS A 363 -30.80 -47.16 17.81
C CYS A 363 -31.81 -46.00 17.78
N GLY A 364 -33.09 -46.30 17.53
CA GLY A 364 -34.15 -45.29 17.48
C GLY A 364 -34.45 -44.65 18.84
N LEU A 365 -34.25 -45.39 19.94
CA LEU A 365 -34.35 -44.86 21.31
C LEU A 365 -33.17 -43.94 21.63
N ASP A 366 -31.95 -44.33 21.25
CA ASP A 366 -30.74 -43.53 21.51
C ASP A 366 -30.74 -42.22 20.71
N LEU A 367 -31.15 -42.22 19.42
CA LEU A 367 -31.34 -40.99 18.63
C LEU A 367 -32.35 -40.01 19.26
N ARG A 368 -33.34 -40.53 19.97
CA ARG A 368 -34.39 -39.74 20.64
C ARG A 368 -34.08 -39.46 22.10
N HIS A 369 -32.88 -39.83 22.56
CA HIS A 369 -32.42 -39.64 23.94
C HIS A 369 -33.38 -40.26 24.97
N VAL A 370 -33.93 -41.45 24.69
CA VAL A 370 -34.92 -42.12 25.55
C VAL A 370 -34.21 -43.12 26.47
N THR A 371 -34.49 -43.04 27.77
CA THR A 371 -34.11 -44.05 28.75
C THR A 371 -35.33 -44.87 29.16
N VAL A 372 -35.22 -46.19 29.02
CA VAL A 372 -36.28 -47.11 29.46
C VAL A 372 -36.09 -47.42 30.95
N VAL A 373 -37.17 -47.28 31.72
CA VAL A 373 -37.25 -47.63 33.14
C VAL A 373 -38.31 -48.72 33.30
N GLU A 374 -37.90 -49.90 33.71
CA GLU A 374 -38.79 -51.04 33.95
C GLU A 374 -39.23 -51.03 35.42
N LEU A 375 -40.53 -51.18 35.69
CA LEU A 375 -41.09 -51.31 37.05
C LEU A 375 -42.00 -52.54 37.09
N VAL A 376 -41.47 -53.67 37.52
CA VAL A 376 -42.15 -54.97 37.39
C VAL A 376 -42.41 -55.58 38.76
N GLY A 377 -43.60 -56.14 38.95
CA GLY A 377 -43.97 -56.76 40.23
C GLY A 377 -44.80 -55.83 41.11
N ILE A 378 -45.20 -56.34 42.27
CA ILE A 378 -45.93 -55.61 43.31
C ILE A 378 -45.07 -55.62 44.58
N TYR A 379 -45.07 -54.52 45.33
CA TYR A 379 -44.37 -54.45 46.61
C TYR A 379 -44.81 -55.59 47.55
N PRO A 380 -43.90 -56.27 48.26
CA PRO A 380 -42.47 -55.98 48.41
C PRO A 380 -41.54 -56.60 47.35
N ALA A 381 -42.04 -57.50 46.51
CA ALA A 381 -41.26 -58.26 45.54
C ALA A 381 -41.05 -57.55 44.18
N GLN A 382 -41.34 -56.25 44.10
CA GLN A 382 -41.18 -55.48 42.87
C GLN A 382 -39.70 -55.15 42.59
N ILE A 383 -39.36 -55.10 41.32
CA ILE A 383 -38.02 -54.80 40.83
C ILE A 383 -38.15 -53.64 39.86
N GLY A 384 -37.41 -52.56 40.12
CA GLY A 384 -37.18 -51.53 39.13
C GLY A 384 -35.85 -51.75 38.42
N ARG A 385 -35.76 -51.37 37.13
CA ARG A 385 -34.51 -51.49 36.36
C ARG A 385 -34.32 -50.30 35.43
N ILE A 386 -33.08 -49.83 35.33
CA ILE A 386 -32.63 -48.90 34.29
C ILE A 386 -31.41 -49.52 33.63
N ARG A 387 -31.56 -50.00 32.39
CA ARG A 387 -30.51 -50.77 31.69
C ARG A 387 -30.01 -51.95 32.56
N HIS A 388 -28.76 -51.90 33.03
CA HIS A 388 -28.17 -52.93 33.89
C HIS A 388 -28.31 -52.63 35.40
N ARG A 389 -28.78 -51.44 35.78
CA ARG A 389 -28.86 -51.01 37.18
C ARG A 389 -30.21 -51.37 37.78
N ILE A 390 -30.19 -51.96 38.97
CA ILE A 390 -31.38 -52.34 39.72
C ILE A 390 -31.79 -51.17 40.61
N ILE A 391 -33.05 -50.76 40.53
CA ILE A 391 -33.66 -49.77 41.40
C ILE A 391 -34.20 -50.51 42.64
N PRO A 392 -33.88 -50.05 43.87
CA PRO A 392 -34.41 -50.63 45.09
C PRO A 392 -35.95 -50.66 45.10
N PRO A 393 -36.59 -51.72 45.65
CA PRO A 393 -38.05 -51.84 45.66
C PRO A 393 -38.76 -50.61 46.24
N GLY A 394 -38.23 -50.01 47.33
CA GLY A 394 -38.81 -48.80 47.92
C GLY A 394 -38.81 -47.60 46.96
N LEU A 395 -37.73 -47.41 46.20
CA LEU A 395 -37.61 -46.33 45.22
C LEU A 395 -38.56 -46.57 44.04
N ALA A 396 -38.70 -47.82 43.59
CA ALA A 396 -39.67 -48.19 42.57
C ALA A 396 -41.14 -47.89 42.99
N VAL A 397 -41.49 -48.04 44.28
CA VAL A 397 -42.84 -47.69 44.79
C VAL A 397 -43.03 -46.18 44.68
N GLN A 398 -42.03 -45.43 45.13
CA GLN A 398 -42.10 -43.97 45.10
C GLN A 398 -42.26 -43.44 43.67
N ILE A 399 -41.60 -44.04 42.67
CA ILE A 399 -41.77 -43.64 41.27
C ILE A 399 -43.22 -43.86 40.82
N ARG A 400 -43.82 -45.02 41.12
CA ARG A 400 -45.22 -45.29 40.79
C ARG A 400 -46.18 -44.33 41.48
N LEU A 401 -45.94 -44.01 42.75
CA LEU A 401 -46.76 -43.04 43.51
C LEU A 401 -46.64 -41.63 42.93
N LEU A 402 -45.41 -41.16 42.69
CA LEU A 402 -45.12 -39.83 42.15
C LEU A 402 -45.78 -39.60 40.79
N LEU A 403 -45.77 -40.64 39.94
CA LEU A 403 -46.32 -40.59 38.59
C LEU A 403 -47.74 -41.16 38.49
N GLN A 404 -48.39 -41.49 39.62
CA GLN A 404 -49.75 -42.04 39.66
C GLN A 404 -49.93 -43.26 38.71
N ILE A 405 -49.00 -44.21 38.75
CA ILE A 405 -49.01 -45.42 37.92
C ILE A 405 -49.66 -46.58 38.69
N SER A 406 -50.64 -47.24 38.08
CA SER A 406 -51.32 -48.40 38.69
C SER A 406 -50.38 -49.61 38.83
N ASN A 407 -50.54 -50.34 39.93
CA ASN A 407 -49.81 -51.60 40.19
C ASN A 407 -50.47 -52.82 39.54
N ASN A 408 -51.76 -52.74 39.21
CA ASN A 408 -52.55 -53.91 38.83
C ASN A 408 -52.59 -54.15 37.32
N ASN A 409 -52.35 -53.09 36.54
CA ASN A 409 -52.46 -53.12 35.09
C ASN A 409 -51.12 -52.73 34.45
N TYR A 410 -50.92 -53.22 33.22
CA TYR A 410 -49.85 -52.72 32.37
C TYR A 410 -50.05 -51.22 32.11
N ASN A 411 -49.00 -50.44 32.30
CA ASN A 411 -49.00 -49.01 32.02
C ASN A 411 -47.65 -48.61 31.46
N MET A 412 -47.65 -47.77 30.44
CA MET A 412 -46.46 -47.13 29.89
C MET A 412 -46.63 -45.62 29.94
N VAL A 413 -45.60 -44.90 30.40
CA VAL A 413 -45.61 -43.43 30.54
C VAL A 413 -44.40 -42.85 29.82
N VAL A 414 -44.65 -41.86 28.97
CA VAL A 414 -43.61 -41.11 28.26
C VAL A 414 -43.46 -39.74 28.92
N ILE A 415 -42.29 -39.48 29.47
CA ILE A 415 -41.92 -38.21 30.09
C ILE A 415 -40.91 -37.50 29.18
N ASP A 416 -41.14 -36.22 28.92
CA ASP A 416 -40.20 -35.40 28.15
C ASP A 416 -38.93 -35.04 28.95
N LYS A 417 -38.04 -34.25 28.35
CA LYS A 417 -36.80 -33.82 29.03
C LYS A 417 -37.07 -32.78 30.13
N GLN A 418 -38.27 -32.21 30.23
CA GLN A 418 -38.66 -31.25 31.28
C GLN A 418 -39.26 -31.97 32.49
N GLY A 419 -39.31 -33.31 32.47
CA GLY A 419 -39.97 -34.08 33.51
C GLY A 419 -41.50 -34.06 33.41
N VAL A 420 -42.06 -33.60 32.28
CA VAL A 420 -43.52 -33.50 32.08
C VAL A 420 -44.04 -34.79 31.45
N ASP A 421 -45.07 -35.36 32.07
CA ASP A 421 -45.84 -36.47 31.53
C ASP A 421 -46.58 -36.05 30.26
N LYS A 422 -46.23 -36.66 29.12
CA LYS A 422 -46.81 -36.33 27.82
C LYS A 422 -47.87 -37.31 27.36
N MET A 423 -47.60 -38.61 27.54
CA MET A 423 -48.42 -39.67 26.96
C MET A 423 -48.41 -40.90 27.87
N ARG A 424 -49.58 -41.53 27.97
CA ARG A 424 -49.78 -42.78 28.72
C ARG A 424 -50.44 -43.82 27.82
N TYR A 425 -49.98 -45.07 27.93
CA TYR A 425 -50.54 -46.20 27.21
C TYR A 425 -50.89 -47.33 28.18
N THR A 426 -52.07 -47.90 28.00
CA THR A 426 -52.57 -49.06 28.79
C THR A 426 -52.40 -50.39 28.04
N TYR A 427 -51.84 -50.33 26.83
CA TYR A 427 -51.53 -51.45 25.94
C TYR A 427 -50.18 -51.21 25.26
N PRO A 428 -49.49 -52.26 24.77
CA PRO A 428 -48.20 -52.11 24.12
C PRO A 428 -48.36 -51.46 22.74
N ILE A 429 -47.38 -50.66 22.34
CA ILE A 429 -47.36 -49.96 21.04
C ILE A 429 -46.11 -50.31 20.24
N THR A 430 -46.18 -50.12 18.93
CA THR A 430 -45.02 -50.34 18.06
C THR A 430 -43.92 -49.30 18.34
N SER A 431 -42.66 -49.67 18.08
CA SER A 431 -41.54 -48.74 18.24
C SER A 431 -41.67 -47.55 17.28
N ALA A 432 -42.18 -47.78 16.07
CA ALA A 432 -42.48 -46.75 15.09
C ALA A 432 -43.51 -45.72 15.62
N GLU A 433 -44.63 -46.17 16.20
CA GLU A 433 -45.66 -45.29 16.77
C GLU A 433 -45.15 -44.50 17.99
N LEU A 434 -44.32 -45.13 18.82
CA LEU A 434 -43.65 -44.44 19.92
C LEU A 434 -42.74 -43.31 19.38
N PHE A 435 -41.97 -43.61 18.34
CA PHE A 435 -41.03 -42.67 17.73
C PHE A 435 -41.73 -41.51 17.04
N THR A 436 -42.78 -41.76 16.27
CA THR A 436 -43.57 -40.69 15.63
C THR A 436 -44.17 -39.77 16.67
N THR A 437 -44.66 -40.31 17.78
CA THR A 437 -45.19 -39.51 18.89
C THR A 437 -44.11 -38.62 19.51
N ILE A 438 -42.94 -39.17 19.82
CA ILE A 438 -41.83 -38.40 20.39
C ILE A 438 -41.34 -37.31 19.43
N ASP A 439 -41.32 -37.59 18.13
CA ASP A 439 -40.91 -36.63 17.10
C ASP A 439 -41.89 -35.45 16.95
N THR A 440 -43.11 -35.54 17.50
CA THR A 440 -44.02 -34.39 17.58
C THR A 440 -43.63 -33.37 18.64
N PHE A 441 -42.79 -33.73 19.62
CA PHE A 441 -42.46 -32.86 20.76
C PHE A 441 -41.63 -31.64 20.31
N PRO A 442 -41.92 -30.42 20.78
CA PRO A 442 -41.23 -29.21 20.32
C PRO A 442 -39.71 -29.28 20.39
N GLN A 443 -39.16 -29.71 21.53
CA GLN A 443 -37.71 -29.85 21.70
C GLN A 443 -37.09 -30.94 20.82
N ARG A 444 -37.88 -31.96 20.44
CA ARG A 444 -37.39 -33.02 19.56
C ARG A 444 -37.19 -32.48 18.14
N LYS A 445 -38.03 -31.55 17.68
CA LYS A 445 -37.89 -30.92 16.36
C LYS A 445 -36.57 -30.16 16.25
N GLU A 446 -36.16 -29.45 17.29
CA GLU A 446 -34.87 -28.75 17.33
C GLU A 446 -33.68 -29.72 17.31
N GLU A 447 -33.75 -30.80 18.09
CA GLU A 447 -32.73 -31.87 18.08
C GLU A 447 -32.58 -32.54 16.70
N MET A 448 -33.68 -32.73 15.97
CA MET A 448 -33.66 -33.33 14.63
C MET A 448 -32.91 -32.46 13.62
N VAL A 449 -33.01 -31.12 13.72
CA VAL A 449 -32.27 -30.19 12.84
C VAL A 449 -30.76 -30.31 13.09
N MET A 450 -30.34 -30.39 14.35
CA MET A 450 -28.92 -30.57 14.69
C MET A 450 -28.39 -31.93 14.23
N GLN A 451 -29.16 -33.01 14.41
CA GLN A 451 -28.79 -34.35 13.96
C GLN A 451 -28.66 -34.46 12.43
N GLN A 452 -29.55 -33.81 11.67
CA GLN A 452 -29.44 -33.76 10.21
C GLN A 452 -28.16 -33.07 9.73
N GLN A 453 -27.72 -32.02 10.43
CA GLN A 453 -26.46 -31.33 10.11
C GLN A 453 -25.23 -32.20 10.44
N ALA A 454 -25.32 -33.05 11.45
CA ALA A 454 -24.26 -33.98 11.86
C ALA A 454 -24.22 -35.28 11.04
N GLY A 455 -25.27 -35.58 10.26
CA GLY A 455 -25.38 -36.84 9.51
C GLY A 455 -25.74 -38.06 10.37
N ASP A 456 -26.22 -37.83 11.60
CA ASP A 456 -26.64 -38.90 12.53
C ASP A 456 -27.88 -39.63 11.96
N THR A 457 -27.68 -40.82 11.42
CA THR A 457 -28.76 -41.67 10.92
C THR A 457 -28.64 -43.09 11.48
N CYS A 458 -29.75 -43.64 11.95
CA CYS A 458 -29.86 -45.08 12.15
C CYS A 458 -30.08 -45.70 10.78
N GLN A 459 -29.13 -46.49 10.28
CA GLN A 459 -29.45 -47.42 9.20
C GLN A 459 -30.36 -48.53 9.75
N PRO A 460 -31.39 -48.95 8.99
CA PRO A 460 -32.42 -49.88 9.44
C PRO A 460 -31.90 -51.29 9.76
#